data_AF-A0A1S4EVC8-F1
#
_entry.id   AF-A0A1S4EVC8-F1
#
_cell.length_a   1.000
_cell.length_b   1.000
_cell.length_c   1.000
_cell.angle_alpha   90.00
_cell.angle_beta   90.00
_cell.angle_gamma   90.00
#
_symmetry.space_group_name_H-M   'P 1'
#
loop_
_entity.id
_entity.type
_entity.pdbx_description
1 polymer ?
#
loop_
_entity_poly.entity_id
_entity_poly.type
_entity_poly.pdbx_seq_one_letter_code
_entity_poly.pdbx_strand_id
1 'polypeptide(L)'
;MPSETSTTKVIVHPLVLLSVVDHFNRMGKIGNQKRVVGVLLGCWRAKGVLDVSNSFAVPFDEDDKDKSVWFLDHDYLENMYGMFKKVNARERVVGWYHTGPKLCQNDIAINELIRRYCPNSVLVIIDAKPKDLGLPTEAYIAVEEVHDDGTPTSKTFEHVPSEIGAEEAEEVGVEHLLRDIKDTTVGSLSQKITNQLLGLKGLNAQLRDIKNYLLKVGNGQLPINHPIVYQLQDILNLLPDITQDTFTDTLYVKTNDQMLVVYLASLVRSIIALHNLINNKLTNRDAEEGKKTDDSKDKKDAKDKSDKEGDKDKKKDDKEKKEDGKGDKAKDEKKK
;
A
#
# COMPACT_ATOMS: atom_id res chain seq x y z
N MET A 1 18.54 -1.41 36.42
CA MET A 1 18.68 -2.08 35.11
C MET A 1 17.33 -2.01 34.43
N PRO A 2 17.08 -1.09 33.48
CA PRO A 2 15.86 -1.19 32.69
C PRO A 2 16.02 -2.43 31.82
N SER A 3 15.12 -3.38 32.00
CA SER A 3 15.01 -4.64 31.25
C SER A 3 15.18 -4.41 29.76
N GLU A 4 16.01 -5.21 29.09
CA GLU A 4 16.01 -5.34 27.63
C GLU A 4 14.59 -5.71 27.19
N THR A 5 13.84 -4.72 26.70
CA THR A 5 12.54 -4.97 26.10
C THR A 5 12.81 -5.56 24.72
N SER A 6 12.64 -6.87 24.59
CA SER A 6 12.70 -7.55 23.31
C SER A 6 11.67 -6.94 22.35
N THR A 7 12.14 -6.33 21.28
CA THR A 7 11.28 -5.85 20.18
C THR A 7 10.69 -7.04 19.47
N THR A 8 9.38 -7.21 19.56
CA THR A 8 8.68 -8.28 18.85
C THR A 8 8.24 -7.83 17.47
N LYS A 9 7.99 -6.53 17.28
CA LYS A 9 7.45 -5.98 16.04
C LYS A 9 7.76 -4.49 15.90
N VAL A 10 8.02 -4.05 14.68
CA VAL A 10 8.24 -2.65 14.34
C VAL A 10 7.14 -2.18 13.40
N ILE A 11 6.43 -1.12 13.80
CA ILE A 11 5.38 -0.47 13.01
C ILE A 11 5.93 0.85 12.51
N VAL A 12 6.02 1.00 11.18
CA VAL A 12 6.50 2.23 10.55
C VAL A 12 5.33 3.00 9.97
N HIS A 13 5.19 4.27 10.36
CA HIS A 13 4.15 5.15 9.81
C HIS A 13 4.49 5.64 8.39
N PRO A 14 3.50 5.79 7.47
CA PRO A 14 3.73 6.33 6.13
C PRO A 14 4.41 7.70 6.09
N LEU A 15 4.23 8.52 7.14
CA LEU A 15 4.88 9.82 7.25
C LEU A 15 6.42 9.70 7.28
N VAL A 16 6.94 8.68 7.96
CA VAL A 16 8.38 8.38 8.02
C VAL A 16 8.90 8.04 6.63
N LEU A 17 8.18 7.19 5.89
CA LEU A 17 8.57 6.81 4.52
C LEU A 17 8.61 8.02 3.59
N LEU A 18 7.62 8.91 3.68
CA LEU A 18 7.58 10.13 2.89
C LEU A 18 8.73 11.09 3.26
N SER A 19 9.03 11.23 4.56
CA SER A 19 10.15 12.05 5.05
C SER A 19 11.51 11.52 4.57
N VAL A 20 11.67 10.20 4.55
CA VAL A 20 12.90 9.53 4.08
C VAL A 20 13.09 9.72 2.57
N VAL A 21 12.01 9.58 1.78
CA VAL A 21 12.04 9.81 0.32
C VAL A 21 12.33 11.28 0.01
N ASP A 22 11.73 12.22 0.75
CA ASP A 22 12.03 13.65 0.61
C ASP A 22 13.49 13.95 0.97
N HIS A 23 14.02 13.36 2.05
CA HIS A 23 15.43 13.49 2.42
C HIS A 23 16.35 12.96 1.32
N PHE A 24 16.06 11.79 0.77
CA PHE A 24 16.82 11.20 -0.33
C PHE A 24 16.80 12.11 -1.57
N ASN A 25 15.64 12.69 -1.91
CA ASN A 25 15.52 13.59 -3.07
C ASN A 25 16.25 14.92 -2.86
N ARG A 26 16.27 15.47 -1.64
CA ARG A 26 17.03 16.69 -1.33
C ARG A 26 18.54 16.48 -1.49
N MET A 27 19.05 15.35 -1.00
CA MET A 27 20.47 14.99 -1.16
C MET A 27 20.82 14.65 -2.61
N GLY A 28 19.89 14.02 -3.34
CA GLY A 28 20.04 13.73 -4.76
C GLY A 28 20.23 14.97 -5.64
N LYS A 29 19.67 16.13 -5.27
CA LYS A 29 19.87 17.41 -5.99
C LYS A 29 21.26 18.02 -5.79
N ILE A 30 21.95 17.65 -4.71
CA ILE A 30 23.29 18.13 -4.37
C ILE A 30 24.36 17.34 -5.14
N GLY A 31 23.96 16.36 -5.97
CA GLY A 31 24.85 15.53 -6.79
C GLY A 31 25.40 14.31 -6.06
N ASN A 32 24.98 14.09 -4.80
CA ASN A 32 25.45 13.01 -3.96
C ASN A 32 24.34 11.94 -3.84
N GLN A 33 24.37 10.91 -4.68
CA GLN A 33 23.51 9.72 -4.55
C GLN A 33 24.06 8.76 -3.48
N LYS A 34 24.51 9.32 -2.36
CA LYS A 34 25.06 8.55 -1.24
C LYS A 34 23.94 8.05 -0.34
N ARG A 35 24.27 7.02 0.44
CA ARG A 35 23.43 6.54 1.53
C ARG A 35 23.14 7.69 2.47
N VAL A 36 21.88 7.81 2.85
CA VAL A 36 21.45 8.84 3.77
C VAL A 36 21.08 8.19 5.09
N VAL A 37 21.51 8.79 6.20
CA VAL A 37 21.21 8.34 7.56
C VAL A 37 20.31 9.36 8.25
N GLY A 38 19.40 8.89 9.08
CA GLY A 38 18.60 9.75 9.94
C GLY A 38 18.15 9.03 11.20
N VAL A 39 17.60 9.80 12.12
CA VAL A 39 17.17 9.31 13.43
C VAL A 39 15.67 9.04 13.40
N LEU A 40 15.28 7.93 14.01
CA LEU A 40 13.88 7.53 14.17
C LEU A 40 13.38 7.99 15.53
N LEU A 41 12.23 8.65 15.50
CA LEU A 41 11.47 9.07 16.66
C LEU A 41 10.19 8.26 16.75
N GLY A 42 9.86 7.87 17.97
CA GLY A 42 8.71 7.00 18.18
C GLY A 42 8.39 6.80 19.64
N CYS A 43 7.48 5.87 19.86
CA CYS A 43 7.09 5.45 21.20
C CYS A 43 7.03 3.92 21.28
N TRP A 44 7.36 3.43 22.47
CA TRP A 44 7.24 2.01 22.78
C TRP A 44 5.84 1.73 23.30
N ARG A 45 5.08 0.90 22.59
CA ARG A 45 3.78 0.41 23.07
C ARG A 45 3.97 -0.72 24.08
N ALA A 46 2.89 -1.01 24.81
CA ALA A 46 2.81 -2.23 25.62
C ALA A 46 3.06 -3.47 24.75
N LYS A 47 3.71 -4.50 25.32
CA LYS A 47 4.06 -5.78 24.68
C LYS A 47 5.26 -5.76 23.70
N GLY A 48 6.13 -4.76 23.77
CA GLY A 48 7.38 -4.75 22.99
C GLY A 48 7.19 -4.42 21.50
N VAL A 49 6.08 -3.77 21.16
CA VAL A 49 5.83 -3.23 19.82
C VAL A 49 6.40 -1.82 19.75
N LEU A 50 7.23 -1.57 18.75
CA LEU A 50 7.83 -0.26 18.50
C LEU A 50 7.02 0.48 17.43
N ASP A 51 6.44 1.62 17.78
CA ASP A 51 5.85 2.53 16.80
C ASP A 51 6.84 3.61 16.40
N VAL A 52 7.10 3.72 15.11
CA VAL A 52 7.90 4.77 14.52
C VAL A 52 6.95 5.80 13.90
N SER A 53 6.80 6.92 14.60
CA SER A 53 5.86 7.99 14.21
C SER A 53 6.54 9.05 13.34
N ASN A 54 7.78 9.42 13.67
CA ASN A 54 8.47 10.52 13.02
C ASN A 54 9.94 10.21 12.78
N SER A 55 10.57 10.96 11.91
CA SER A 55 11.98 10.79 11.57
C SER A 55 12.57 12.09 11.09
N PHE A 56 13.83 12.35 11.43
CA PHE A 56 14.55 13.49 10.91
C PHE A 56 15.92 13.10 10.36
N ALA A 57 16.32 13.85 9.35
CA ALA A 57 17.61 13.78 8.69
C ALA A 57 18.73 14.20 9.63
N VAL A 58 19.85 13.47 9.65
CA VAL A 58 21.10 13.95 10.26
C VAL A 58 22.14 14.10 9.15
N PRO A 59 22.91 15.20 9.11
CA PRO A 59 24.04 15.32 8.21
C PRO A 59 25.00 14.14 8.41
N PHE A 60 25.12 13.32 7.37
CA PHE A 60 25.94 12.12 7.36
C PHE A 60 26.74 12.08 6.08
N ASP A 61 28.05 11.91 6.22
CA ASP A 61 28.97 11.74 5.10
C ASP A 61 29.78 10.46 5.29
N GLU A 62 29.82 9.66 4.23
CA GLU A 62 30.65 8.46 4.12
C GLU A 62 31.61 8.64 2.95
N ASP A 63 32.87 8.27 3.14
CA ASP A 63 33.82 8.24 2.03
C ASP A 63 33.55 7.02 1.13
N ASP A 64 33.58 7.23 -0.18
CA ASP A 64 33.31 6.17 -1.16
C ASP A 64 34.49 5.19 -1.28
N LYS A 65 35.70 5.65 -0.94
CA LYS A 65 36.94 4.85 -1.00
C LYS A 65 37.16 4.06 0.28
N ASP A 66 37.10 4.73 1.43
CA ASP A 66 37.27 4.12 2.73
C ASP A 66 35.95 4.12 3.51
N LYS A 67 35.20 3.03 3.36
CA LYS A 67 33.91 2.87 4.04
C LYS A 67 34.02 3.03 5.56
N SER A 68 35.16 2.70 6.17
CA SER A 68 35.33 2.83 7.63
C SER A 68 35.33 4.28 8.13
N VAL A 69 35.51 5.27 7.26
CA VAL A 69 35.50 6.68 7.63
C VAL A 69 34.11 7.25 7.35
N TRP A 70 33.38 7.54 8.42
CA TRP A 70 32.07 8.17 8.37
C TRP A 70 31.99 9.29 9.40
N PHE A 71 31.15 10.28 9.10
CA PHE A 71 30.89 11.43 9.96
C PHE A 71 29.41 11.50 10.29
N LEU A 72 29.09 11.67 11.56
CA LEU A 72 27.74 11.90 12.06
C LEU A 72 27.78 13.06 13.05
N ASP A 73 26.94 14.07 12.81
CA ASP A 73 26.85 15.24 13.68
C ASP A 73 26.00 14.95 14.93
N HIS A 74 26.68 14.84 16.07
CA HIS A 74 26.07 14.64 17.39
C HIS A 74 25.38 15.88 17.97
N ASP A 75 25.95 17.06 17.73
CA ASP A 75 25.42 18.30 18.27
C ASP A 75 24.10 18.63 17.58
N TYR A 76 24.03 18.40 16.27
CA TYR A 76 22.78 18.50 15.53
C TYR A 76 21.71 17.55 16.07
N LEU A 77 22.06 16.29 16.34
CA LEU A 77 21.14 15.29 16.89
C LEU A 77 20.56 15.75 18.24
N GLU A 78 21.40 16.21 19.17
CA GLU A 78 20.96 16.62 20.50
C GLU A 78 20.10 17.89 20.45
N ASN A 79 20.50 18.88 19.64
CA ASN A 79 19.73 20.11 19.47
C ASN A 79 18.36 19.86 18.83
N MET A 80 18.31 19.07 17.75
CA MET A 80 17.05 18.71 17.09
C MET A 80 16.17 17.85 18.00
N TYR A 81 16.74 16.86 18.68
CA TYR A 81 16.00 16.06 19.65
C TYR A 81 15.41 16.94 20.76
N GLY A 82 16.18 17.93 21.26
CA GLY A 82 15.70 18.92 22.20
C GLY A 82 14.52 19.75 21.69
N MET A 83 14.48 20.08 20.40
CA MET A 83 13.33 20.76 19.78
C MET A 83 12.11 19.85 19.64
N PHE A 84 12.29 18.63 19.12
CA PHE A 84 11.18 17.66 18.99
C PHE A 84 10.57 17.31 20.34
N LYS A 85 11.39 17.15 21.39
CA LYS A 85 10.92 16.90 22.74
C LYS A 85 10.10 18.05 23.34
N LYS A 86 10.35 19.30 22.91
CA LYS A 86 9.54 20.47 23.29
C LYS A 86 8.18 20.49 22.59
N VAL A 87 8.11 20.02 21.34
CA VAL A 87 6.87 19.95 20.56
C VAL A 87 6.02 18.76 21.02
N ASN A 88 6.63 17.59 21.19
CA ASN A 88 5.98 16.37 21.63
C ASN A 88 6.82 15.64 22.68
N ALA A 89 6.37 15.65 23.93
CA ALA A 89 7.07 15.00 25.04
C ALA A 89 6.97 13.45 25.02
N ARG A 90 6.07 12.89 24.21
CA ARG A 90 5.89 11.44 24.09
C ARG A 90 6.91 10.80 23.14
N GLU A 91 7.38 11.55 22.16
CA GLU A 91 8.37 11.07 21.19
C GLU A 91 9.75 10.97 21.83
N ARG A 92 10.36 9.81 21.67
CA ARG A 92 11.74 9.54 22.06
C ARG A 92 12.50 9.02 20.87
N VAL A 93 13.82 9.15 20.90
CA VAL A 93 14.66 8.41 19.97
C VAL A 93 14.43 6.92 20.21
N VAL A 94 14.19 6.17 19.14
CA VAL A 94 13.94 4.72 19.19
C VAL A 94 14.94 3.94 18.35
N GLY A 95 15.66 4.63 17.47
CA GLY A 95 16.62 4.02 16.58
C GLY A 95 17.01 4.96 15.47
N TRP A 96 17.44 4.39 14.36
CA TRP A 96 17.86 5.14 13.18
C TRP A 96 17.52 4.38 11.92
N TYR A 97 17.46 5.12 10.84
CA TYR A 97 17.23 4.57 9.52
C TYR A 97 18.36 4.93 8.59
N HIS A 98 18.50 4.14 7.54
CA HIS A 98 19.25 4.58 6.39
C HIS A 98 18.62 4.16 5.08
N THR A 99 18.90 4.96 4.05
CA THR A 99 18.54 4.68 2.67
C THR A 99 19.71 3.99 2.00
N GLY A 100 19.69 2.67 1.96
CA GLY A 100 20.74 1.89 1.31
C GLY A 100 20.24 0.50 0.98
N PRO A 101 20.59 -0.07 -0.20
CA PRO A 101 19.95 -1.29 -0.66
C PRO A 101 20.39 -2.55 0.12
N LYS A 102 21.49 -2.47 0.88
CA LYS A 102 22.07 -3.57 1.69
C LYS A 102 22.75 -3.02 2.94
N LEU A 103 22.87 -3.86 3.97
CA LEU A 103 23.68 -3.57 5.16
C LEU A 103 25.17 -3.42 4.81
N CYS A 104 25.81 -2.49 5.49
CA CYS A 104 27.25 -2.24 5.45
C CYS A 104 27.88 -2.62 6.80
N GLN A 105 29.17 -2.96 6.79
CA GLN A 105 29.90 -3.29 8.03
C GLN A 105 29.95 -2.11 9.02
N ASN A 106 29.91 -0.88 8.51
CA ASN A 106 29.90 0.35 9.31
C ASN A 106 28.65 0.50 10.18
N ASP A 107 27.58 -0.21 9.83
CA ASP A 107 26.28 -0.08 10.50
C ASP A 107 26.38 -0.50 11.95
N ILE A 108 27.28 -1.44 12.26
CA ILE A 108 27.56 -1.88 13.63
C ILE A 108 28.15 -0.72 14.44
N ALA A 109 29.10 0.02 13.87
CA ALA A 109 29.76 1.15 14.53
C ALA A 109 28.79 2.33 14.71
N ILE A 110 27.99 2.63 13.68
CA ILE A 110 26.94 3.67 13.75
C ILE A 110 25.90 3.30 14.81
N ASN A 111 25.50 2.02 14.87
CA ASN A 111 24.51 1.58 15.84
C ASN A 111 25.05 1.66 17.28
N GLU A 112 26.31 1.32 17.52
CA GLU A 112 26.93 1.43 18.85
C GLU A 112 26.99 2.88 19.34
N LEU A 113 27.20 3.82 18.41
CA LEU A 113 27.17 5.24 18.69
C LEU A 113 25.78 5.68 19.15
N ILE A 114 24.73 5.26 18.44
CA ILE A 114 23.34 5.60 18.75
C ILE A 114 22.86 4.87 20.00
N ARG A 115 23.45 3.71 20.31
CA ARG A 115 23.15 2.93 21.53
C ARG A 115 23.46 3.71 22.81
N ARG A 116 24.35 4.71 22.75
CA ARG A 116 24.60 5.64 23.86
C ARG A 116 23.38 6.50 24.21
N TYR A 117 22.58 6.87 23.20
CA TYR A 117 21.34 7.61 23.40
C TYR A 117 20.16 6.69 23.69
N CYS A 118 20.15 5.48 23.11
CA CYS A 118 19.04 4.53 23.20
C CYS A 118 19.53 3.09 23.36
N PRO A 119 19.32 2.44 24.52
CA PRO A 119 19.81 1.08 24.75
C PRO A 119 19.22 0.04 23.78
N ASN A 120 17.97 0.26 23.33
CA ASN A 120 17.23 -0.60 22.41
C ASN A 120 17.13 0.04 21.02
N SER A 121 18.27 0.41 20.43
CA SER A 121 18.33 1.03 19.10
C SER A 121 17.93 0.02 18.02
N VAL A 122 16.91 0.37 17.24
CA VAL A 122 16.48 -0.40 16.07
C VAL A 122 17.01 0.26 14.80
N LEU A 123 17.52 -0.57 13.89
CA LEU A 123 17.92 -0.17 12.55
C LEU A 123 16.79 -0.44 11.58
N VAL A 124 16.31 0.57 10.85
CA VAL A 124 15.33 0.37 9.77
C VAL A 124 15.95 0.74 8.43
N ILE A 125 16.00 -0.24 7.54
CA ILE A 125 16.42 -0.05 6.15
C ILE A 125 15.17 0.32 5.35
N ILE A 126 15.24 1.47 4.69
CA ILE A 126 14.16 1.96 3.84
C ILE A 126 14.71 2.07 2.44
N ASP A 127 14.11 1.33 1.51
CA ASP A 127 14.47 1.45 0.10
C ASP A 127 13.85 2.71 -0.49
N ALA A 128 14.70 3.64 -0.92
CA ALA A 128 14.26 4.87 -1.59
C ALA A 128 13.78 4.60 -3.03
N LYS A 129 14.14 3.43 -3.60
CA LYS A 129 13.68 3.02 -4.93
C LYS A 129 12.50 2.07 -4.76
N PRO A 130 11.34 2.36 -5.37
CA PRO A 130 10.20 1.47 -5.29
C PRO A 130 10.55 0.13 -5.94
N LYS A 131 10.51 -0.95 -5.15
CA LYS A 131 10.52 -2.32 -5.67
C LYS A 131 9.09 -2.72 -6.00
N ASP A 132 8.91 -3.46 -7.09
CA ASP A 132 7.58 -3.89 -7.57
C ASP A 132 6.83 -4.83 -6.60
N LEU A 133 7.54 -5.40 -5.61
CA LEU A 133 6.97 -6.40 -4.70
C LEU A 133 7.63 -6.40 -3.33
N GLY A 134 6.82 -6.36 -2.27
CA GLY A 134 7.25 -6.45 -0.88
C GLY A 134 7.08 -5.14 -0.10
N LEU A 135 7.30 -5.22 1.21
CA LEU A 135 7.39 -4.04 2.07
C LEU A 135 8.76 -3.39 1.84
N PRO A 136 8.85 -2.07 1.60
CA PRO A 136 10.12 -1.37 1.42
C PRO A 136 10.89 -1.16 2.72
N THR A 137 10.38 -1.69 3.84
CA THR A 137 10.91 -1.53 5.19
C THR A 137 11.39 -2.85 5.76
N GLU A 138 12.67 -2.92 6.08
CA GLU A 138 13.27 -4.04 6.81
C GLU A 138 13.80 -3.51 8.15
N ALA A 139 13.41 -4.15 9.24
CA ALA A 139 13.86 -3.75 10.57
C ALA A 139 14.85 -4.78 11.12
N TYR A 140 15.90 -4.27 11.76
CA TYR A 140 16.98 -5.06 12.32
C TYR A 140 17.30 -4.61 13.74
N ILE A 141 17.65 -5.57 14.60
CA ILE A 141 18.15 -5.31 15.94
C ILE A 141 19.57 -5.86 16.06
N ALA A 142 20.46 -5.14 16.75
CA ALA A 142 21.80 -5.64 17.00
C ALA A 142 21.79 -6.61 18.18
N VAL A 143 22.17 -7.86 17.90
CA VAL A 143 22.30 -8.93 18.89
C VAL A 143 23.76 -9.39 18.90
N GLU A 144 24.26 -9.71 20.09
CA GLU A 144 25.56 -10.35 20.24
C GLU A 144 25.33 -11.87 20.13
N GLU A 145 25.58 -12.42 18.94
CA GLU A 145 25.49 -13.86 18.73
C GLU A 145 26.81 -14.52 19.13
N VAL A 146 26.70 -15.52 20.00
CA VAL A 146 27.77 -16.47 20.26
C VAL A 146 27.68 -17.54 19.19
N HIS A 147 28.62 -17.56 18.26
CA HIS A 147 28.68 -18.62 17.26
C HIS A 147 29.14 -19.92 17.92
N ASP A 148 28.43 -21.02 17.63
CA ASP A 148 28.78 -22.37 18.07
C ASP A 148 30.08 -22.89 17.41
N ASP A 149 30.57 -22.17 16.39
CA ASP A 149 31.79 -22.45 15.61
C ASP A 149 33.09 -21.96 16.32
N GLY A 150 32.99 -21.51 17.58
CA GLY A 150 34.14 -21.06 18.37
C GLY A 150 34.78 -19.73 17.93
N THR A 151 34.15 -19.01 17.00
CA THR A 151 34.56 -17.65 16.63
C THR A 151 34.20 -16.65 17.73
N PRO A 152 34.95 -15.54 17.89
CA PRO A 152 34.65 -14.51 18.88
C PRO A 152 33.23 -13.99 18.71
N THR A 153 32.58 -13.62 19.83
CA THR A 153 31.26 -12.99 19.84
C THR A 153 31.25 -11.81 18.86
N SER A 154 30.42 -11.92 17.83
CA SER A 154 30.26 -10.87 16.83
C SER A 154 28.89 -10.23 16.98
N LYS A 155 28.83 -8.91 16.86
CA LYS A 155 27.55 -8.17 16.85
C LYS A 155 26.94 -8.33 15.46
N THR A 156 25.87 -9.10 15.36
CA THR A 156 25.11 -9.31 14.12
C THR A 156 23.78 -8.58 14.21
N PHE A 157 23.18 -8.37 13.04
CA PHE A 157 21.85 -7.80 12.93
C PHE A 157 20.85 -8.91 12.70
N GLU A 158 19.92 -9.08 13.64
CA GLU A 158 18.79 -10.00 13.50
C GLU A 158 17.59 -9.25 12.93
N HIS A 159 16.91 -9.85 11.96
CA HIS A 159 15.73 -9.26 11.34
C HIS A 159 14.51 -9.36 12.26
N VAL A 160 13.83 -8.23 12.50
CA VAL A 160 12.59 -8.12 13.27
C VAL A 160 11.43 -7.89 12.29
N PRO A 161 10.27 -8.56 12.44
CA PRO A 161 9.14 -8.35 11.56
C PRO A 161 8.68 -6.88 11.57
N SER A 162 8.60 -6.32 10.36
CA SER A 162 8.22 -4.95 10.07
C SER A 162 6.84 -4.91 9.42
N GLU A 163 6.00 -3.96 9.83
CA GLU A 163 4.74 -3.64 9.15
C GLU A 163 4.59 -2.13 8.99
N ILE A 164 3.77 -1.73 8.02
CA ILE A 164 3.38 -0.34 7.85
C ILE A 164 2.03 -0.17 8.52
N GLY A 165 1.98 0.64 9.58
CA GLY A 165 0.75 1.01 10.27
C GLY A 165 0.47 2.49 10.08
N ALA A 166 -0.80 2.89 10.06
CA ALA A 166 -1.19 4.30 9.95
C ALA A 166 -1.99 4.73 11.19
N GLU A 167 -1.85 5.99 11.58
CA GLU A 167 -2.77 6.64 12.51
C GLU A 167 -4.02 7.14 11.77
N GLU A 168 -5.16 7.29 12.45
CA GLU A 168 -6.44 7.69 11.84
C GLU A 168 -6.33 8.99 11.02
N ALA A 169 -5.58 9.98 11.53
CA ALA A 169 -5.33 11.23 10.82
C ALA A 169 -4.49 11.03 9.55
N GLU A 170 -3.50 10.14 9.59
CA GLU A 170 -2.65 9.82 8.44
C GLU A 170 -3.41 8.99 7.41
N GLU A 171 -4.26 8.06 7.84
CA GLU A 171 -5.07 7.21 6.96
C GLU A 171 -5.95 8.05 6.03
N VAL A 172 -6.64 9.05 6.58
CA VAL A 172 -7.45 10.00 5.79
C VAL A 172 -6.59 10.79 4.80
N GLY A 173 -5.40 11.23 5.22
CA GLY A 173 -4.47 11.96 4.36
C GLY A 173 -3.94 11.11 3.19
N VAL A 174 -3.52 9.87 3.48
CA VAL A 174 -3.02 8.93 2.48
C VAL A 174 -4.13 8.49 1.54
N GLU A 175 -5.34 8.24 2.06
CA GLU A 175 -6.50 7.91 1.23
C GLU A 175 -6.82 9.04 0.25
N HIS A 176 -6.77 10.30 0.71
CA HIS A 176 -6.99 11.46 -0.15
C HIS A 176 -5.95 11.55 -1.28
N LEU A 177 -4.67 11.33 -0.96
CA LEU A 177 -3.58 11.35 -1.94
C LEU A 177 -3.67 10.20 -2.95
N LEU A 178 -4.24 9.05 -2.56
CA LEU A 178 -4.37 7.87 -3.39
C LEU A 178 -5.67 7.79 -4.17
N ARG A 179 -6.56 8.79 -4.08
CA ARG A 179 -7.85 8.79 -4.80
C ARG A 179 -7.70 8.65 -6.31
N ASP A 180 -6.60 9.14 -6.88
CA ASP A 180 -6.32 9.09 -8.31
C ASP A 180 -5.69 7.76 -8.77
N ILE A 181 -5.19 6.94 -7.83
CA ILE A 181 -4.45 5.70 -8.11
C ILE A 181 -5.23 4.47 -7.67
N LYS A 182 -5.99 4.55 -6.57
CA LYS A 182 -6.83 3.45 -6.11
C LYS A 182 -8.07 3.35 -6.99
N ASP A 183 -8.10 2.32 -7.83
CA ASP A 183 -9.33 1.82 -8.42
C ASP A 183 -10.23 1.24 -7.29
N THR A 184 -10.98 2.11 -6.63
CA THR A 184 -12.02 1.75 -5.64
C THR A 184 -13.12 0.84 -6.22
N THR A 185 -13.09 0.62 -7.54
CA THR A 185 -14.02 -0.22 -8.31
C THR A 185 -13.59 -1.69 -8.41
N VAL A 186 -12.39 -2.06 -7.94
CA VAL A 186 -11.94 -3.45 -7.96
C VAL A 186 -12.77 -4.27 -6.97
N GLY A 187 -13.69 -5.09 -7.49
CA GLY A 187 -14.51 -5.97 -6.68
C GLY A 187 -13.68 -6.90 -5.77
N SER A 188 -14.28 -7.33 -4.66
CA SER A 188 -13.62 -8.16 -3.63
C SER A 188 -13.00 -9.46 -4.18
N LEU A 189 -13.54 -10.02 -5.26
CA LEU A 189 -12.97 -11.18 -5.94
C LEU A 189 -11.65 -10.85 -6.64
N SER A 190 -11.61 -9.77 -7.40
CA SER A 190 -10.41 -9.35 -8.12
C SER A 190 -9.28 -9.01 -7.15
N GLN A 191 -9.58 -8.36 -6.01
CA GLN A 191 -8.60 -8.12 -4.95
C GLN A 191 -8.03 -9.43 -4.38
N LYS A 192 -8.89 -10.43 -4.10
CA LYS A 192 -8.43 -11.74 -3.61
C LYS A 192 -7.54 -12.46 -4.62
N ILE A 193 -7.88 -12.43 -5.90
CA ILE A 193 -7.07 -13.05 -6.97
C ILE A 193 -5.72 -12.33 -7.07
N THR A 194 -5.72 -11.00 -7.05
CA THR A 194 -4.49 -10.20 -7.05
C THR A 194 -3.62 -10.53 -5.84
N ASN A 195 -4.20 -10.67 -4.65
CA ASN A 195 -3.46 -11.06 -3.43
C ASN A 195 -2.85 -12.46 -3.54
N GLN A 196 -3.57 -13.45 -4.10
CA GLN A 196 -3.02 -14.78 -4.36
C GLN A 196 -1.86 -14.75 -5.36
N LEU A 197 -2.01 -13.98 -6.45
CA LEU A 197 -0.98 -13.83 -7.47
C LEU A 197 0.26 -13.10 -6.94
N LEU A 198 0.07 -12.04 -6.15
CA LEU A 198 1.15 -11.32 -5.48
C LEU A 198 1.85 -12.22 -4.46
N GLY A 199 1.10 -13.03 -3.70
CA GLY A 199 1.67 -14.03 -2.77
C GLY A 199 2.55 -15.05 -3.48
N LEU A 200 2.10 -15.58 -4.63
CA LEU A 200 2.87 -16.54 -5.42
C LEU A 200 4.14 -15.90 -6.02
N LYS A 201 4.05 -14.65 -6.50
CA LYS A 201 5.23 -13.90 -6.95
C LYS A 201 6.22 -13.67 -5.81
N GLY A 202 5.73 -13.35 -4.61
CA GLY A 202 6.55 -13.14 -3.42
C GLY A 202 7.29 -14.41 -3.02
N LEU A 203 6.58 -15.54 -2.97
CA LEU A 203 7.18 -16.85 -2.69
C LEU A 203 8.25 -17.22 -3.73
N ASN A 204 8.02 -16.95 -5.01
CA ASN A 204 9.01 -17.20 -6.07
C ASN A 204 10.28 -16.37 -5.87
N ALA A 205 10.14 -15.09 -5.51
CA ALA A 205 11.28 -14.23 -5.20
C ALA A 205 12.08 -14.77 -4.00
N GLN A 206 11.41 -15.10 -2.90
CA GLN A 206 12.05 -15.66 -1.70
C GLN A 206 12.76 -17.00 -1.98
N LEU A 207 12.13 -17.91 -2.75
CA LEU A 207 12.76 -19.17 -3.15
C LEU A 207 14.01 -18.95 -4.03
N ARG A 208 14.00 -17.95 -4.90
CA ARG A 208 15.19 -17.57 -5.69
C ARG A 208 16.31 -17.05 -4.79
N ASP A 209 15.98 -16.26 -3.77
CA ASP A 209 16.96 -15.74 -2.83
C ASP A 209 17.59 -16.86 -1.98
N ILE A 210 16.78 -17.81 -1.49
CA ILE A 210 17.26 -19.02 -0.81
C ILE A 210 18.20 -19.81 -1.72
N LYS A 211 17.81 -20.04 -2.98
CA LYS A 211 18.67 -20.72 -3.97
C LYS A 211 19.99 -19.98 -4.17
N ASN A 212 19.95 -18.65 -4.32
CA ASN A 212 21.15 -17.83 -4.50
C ASN A 212 22.07 -17.88 -3.29
N TYR A 213 21.51 -17.92 -2.08
CA TYR A 213 22.27 -18.11 -0.85
C TYR A 213 22.96 -19.48 -0.81
N LEU A 214 22.22 -20.56 -1.04
CA LEU A 214 22.76 -21.92 -1.05
C LEU A 214 23.84 -22.12 -2.12
N LEU A 215 23.69 -21.51 -3.30
CA LEU A 215 24.72 -21.53 -4.34
C LEU A 215 26.01 -20.82 -3.92
N LYS A 216 25.90 -19.67 -3.23
CA LYS A 216 27.07 -18.94 -2.72
C LYS A 216 27.81 -19.70 -1.62
N VAL A 217 27.06 -20.36 -0.74
CA VAL A 217 27.59 -21.21 0.31
C VAL A 217 28.26 -22.46 -0.29
N GLY A 218 27.60 -23.12 -1.26
CA GLY A 218 28.17 -24.28 -1.95
C GLY A 218 29.44 -23.97 -2.75
N ASN A 219 29.56 -22.74 -3.27
CA ASN A 219 30.76 -22.25 -3.94
C ASN A 219 31.85 -21.75 -2.97
N GLY A 220 31.62 -21.78 -1.65
CA GLY A 220 32.57 -21.35 -0.63
C GLY A 220 32.82 -19.83 -0.55
N GLN A 221 31.96 -19.00 -1.13
CA GLN A 221 32.13 -17.54 -1.12
C GLN A 221 31.67 -16.87 0.19
N LEU A 222 30.80 -17.53 0.96
CA LEU A 222 30.25 -17.05 2.22
C LEU A 222 30.38 -18.12 3.30
N PRO A 223 30.68 -17.76 4.56
CA PRO A 223 30.61 -18.69 5.68
C PRO A 223 29.17 -19.20 5.89
N ILE A 224 29.06 -20.44 6.35
CA ILE A 224 27.78 -21.11 6.59
C ILE A 224 27.15 -20.51 7.86
N ASN A 225 25.91 -20.03 7.74
CA ASN A 225 25.10 -19.70 8.91
C ASN A 225 24.24 -20.94 9.26
N HIS A 226 24.64 -21.64 10.33
CA HIS A 226 24.01 -22.88 10.77
C HIS A 226 22.51 -22.73 11.10
N PRO A 227 22.06 -21.70 11.86
CA PRO A 227 20.64 -21.42 12.07
C PRO A 227 19.78 -21.41 10.79
N ILE A 228 20.25 -20.74 9.73
CA ILE A 228 19.49 -20.64 8.47
C ILE A 228 19.37 -22.01 7.81
N VAL A 229 20.43 -22.81 7.82
CA VAL A 229 20.41 -24.15 7.22
C VAL A 229 19.47 -25.08 7.99
N TYR A 230 19.44 -25.02 9.32
CA TYR A 230 18.50 -25.79 10.13
C TYR A 230 17.04 -25.41 9.84
N GLN A 231 16.73 -24.11 9.79
CA GLN A 231 15.39 -23.65 9.41
C GLN A 231 14.99 -24.11 8.00
N LEU A 232 15.92 -24.07 7.03
CA LEU A 232 15.66 -24.56 5.68
C LEU A 232 15.41 -26.06 5.65
N GLN A 233 16.12 -26.85 6.46
CA GLN A 233 15.88 -28.28 6.59
C GLN A 233 14.51 -28.56 7.20
N ASP A 234 14.12 -27.82 8.24
CA ASP A 234 12.79 -27.92 8.83
C ASP A 234 11.70 -27.58 7.81
N ILE A 235 11.85 -26.52 7.02
CA ILE A 235 10.90 -26.16 5.95
C ILE A 235 10.70 -27.32 4.96
N LEU A 236 11.78 -28.01 4.57
CA LEU A 236 11.71 -29.14 3.66
C LEU A 236 11.06 -30.38 4.32
N ASN A 237 11.30 -30.59 5.61
CA ASN A 237 10.69 -31.69 6.36
C ASN A 237 9.20 -31.47 6.65
N LEU A 238 8.76 -30.20 6.79
CA LEU A 238 7.36 -29.84 7.00
C LEU A 238 6.53 -29.82 5.69
N LEU A 239 7.15 -30.06 4.55
CA LEU A 239 6.48 -30.00 3.26
C LEU A 239 5.42 -31.13 3.20
N PRO A 240 4.13 -30.79 3.09
CA PRO A 240 3.06 -31.78 3.21
C PRO A 240 3.08 -32.74 2.01
N ASP A 241 2.96 -34.03 2.27
CA ASP A 241 2.77 -35.02 1.22
C ASP A 241 1.32 -34.98 0.72
N ILE A 242 1.14 -34.40 -0.46
CA ILE A 242 -0.15 -34.18 -1.12
C ILE A 242 -0.70 -35.47 -1.74
N THR A 243 0.12 -36.54 -1.80
CA THR A 243 -0.27 -37.79 -2.46
C THR A 243 -1.06 -38.74 -1.56
N GLN A 244 -1.27 -38.40 -0.30
CA GLN A 244 -2.00 -39.24 0.65
C GLN A 244 -3.51 -39.28 0.31
N ASP A 245 -4.08 -40.48 0.17
CA ASP A 245 -5.49 -40.69 -0.18
C ASP A 245 -6.48 -40.02 0.80
N THR A 246 -6.11 -39.91 2.08
CA THR A 246 -6.94 -39.20 3.07
C THR A 246 -7.04 -37.70 2.78
N PHE A 247 -5.98 -37.09 2.22
CA PHE A 247 -5.99 -35.68 1.85
C PHE A 247 -6.84 -35.45 0.60
N THR A 248 -6.78 -36.34 -0.40
CA THR A 248 -7.59 -36.22 -1.62
C THR A 248 -9.07 -36.36 -1.31
N ASP A 249 -9.47 -37.36 -0.53
CA ASP A 249 -10.86 -37.56 -0.11
C ASP A 249 -11.42 -36.35 0.66
N THR A 250 -10.65 -35.83 1.63
CA THR A 250 -11.07 -34.65 2.41
C THR A 250 -11.14 -33.39 1.54
N LEU A 251 -10.24 -33.23 0.57
CA LEU A 251 -10.29 -32.12 -0.41
C LEU A 251 -11.51 -32.23 -1.33
N TYR A 252 -11.89 -33.43 -1.76
CA TYR A 252 -13.10 -33.64 -2.55
C TYR A 252 -14.36 -33.27 -1.77
N VAL A 253 -14.48 -33.71 -0.52
CA VAL A 253 -15.61 -33.36 0.36
C VAL A 253 -15.68 -31.83 0.52
N LYS A 254 -14.56 -31.17 0.81
CA LYS A 254 -14.53 -29.70 0.95
C LYS A 254 -14.85 -28.96 -0.33
N THR A 255 -14.39 -29.46 -1.47
CA THR A 255 -14.70 -28.88 -2.78
C THR A 255 -16.19 -28.99 -3.09
N ASN A 256 -16.80 -30.14 -2.79
CA ASN A 256 -18.22 -30.36 -2.99
C ASN A 256 -19.07 -29.43 -2.11
N ASP A 257 -18.72 -29.29 -0.82
CA ASP A 257 -19.39 -28.36 0.11
C ASP A 257 -19.31 -26.92 -0.40
N GLN A 258 -18.13 -26.48 -0.83
CA GLN A 258 -17.93 -25.13 -1.36
C GLN A 258 -18.72 -24.91 -2.64
N MET A 259 -18.79 -25.91 -3.52
CA MET A 259 -19.56 -25.83 -4.77
C MET A 259 -21.06 -25.73 -4.50
N LEU A 260 -21.57 -26.42 -3.48
CA LEU A 260 -22.97 -26.31 -3.04
C LEU A 260 -23.30 -24.87 -2.59
N VAL A 261 -22.41 -24.23 -1.81
CA VAL A 261 -22.58 -22.84 -1.40
C VAL A 261 -22.59 -21.89 -2.60
N VAL A 262 -21.69 -22.10 -3.56
CA VAL A 262 -21.64 -21.32 -4.81
C VAL A 262 -22.95 -21.48 -5.59
N TYR A 263 -23.47 -22.70 -5.69
CA TYR A 263 -24.72 -22.97 -6.38
C TYR A 263 -25.91 -22.27 -5.72
N LEU A 264 -26.08 -22.40 -4.40
CA LEU A 264 -27.15 -21.73 -3.66
C LEU A 264 -27.07 -20.20 -3.81
N ALA A 265 -25.87 -19.62 -3.69
CA ALA A 265 -25.67 -18.18 -3.88
C ALA A 265 -26.02 -17.72 -5.30
N SER A 266 -25.73 -18.55 -6.32
CA SER A 266 -26.09 -18.25 -7.71
C SER A 266 -27.61 -18.27 -7.92
N LEU A 267 -28.33 -19.23 -7.32
CA LEU A 267 -29.78 -19.36 -7.42
C LEU A 267 -30.48 -18.16 -6.76
N VAL A 268 -30.05 -17.77 -5.56
CA VAL A 268 -30.56 -16.58 -4.87
C VAL A 268 -30.31 -15.32 -5.71
N ARG A 269 -29.11 -15.17 -6.30
CA ARG A 269 -28.84 -14.06 -7.24
C ARG A 269 -29.77 -14.05 -8.44
N SER A 270 -30.07 -15.21 -9.04
CA SER A 270 -31.00 -15.31 -10.17
C SER A 270 -32.41 -14.88 -9.78
N ILE A 271 -32.90 -15.27 -8.60
CA ILE A 271 -34.22 -14.85 -8.09
C ILE A 271 -34.26 -13.33 -7.87
N ILE A 272 -33.22 -12.76 -7.24
CA ILE A 272 -33.13 -11.30 -7.02
C ILE A 272 -33.08 -10.56 -8.35
N ALA A 273 -32.30 -11.04 -9.32
CA ALA A 273 -32.23 -10.44 -10.66
C ALA A 273 -33.58 -10.49 -11.37
N LEU A 274 -34.33 -11.58 -11.23
CA LEU A 274 -35.66 -11.73 -11.80
C LEU A 274 -36.67 -10.80 -11.13
N HIS A 275 -36.63 -10.68 -9.80
CA HIS A 275 -37.46 -9.72 -9.07
C HIS A 275 -37.14 -8.27 -9.48
N ASN A 276 -35.85 -7.92 -9.61
CA ASN A 276 -35.42 -6.62 -10.12
C ASN A 276 -35.92 -6.38 -11.55
N LEU A 277 -35.92 -7.40 -12.42
CA LEU A 277 -36.45 -7.29 -13.79
C LEU A 277 -37.95 -7.03 -13.79
N ILE A 278 -38.71 -7.71 -12.93
CA ILE A 278 -40.16 -7.49 -12.78
C ILE A 278 -40.41 -6.04 -12.33
N ASN A 279 -39.71 -5.58 -11.29
CA ASN A 279 -39.86 -4.22 -10.79
C ASN A 279 -39.51 -3.19 -11.87
N ASN A 280 -38.43 -3.41 -12.61
CA ASN A 280 -37.99 -2.53 -13.69
C ASN A 280 -38.99 -2.50 -14.86
N LYS A 281 -39.64 -3.63 -15.16
CA LYS A 281 -40.72 -3.71 -16.16
C LYS A 281 -41.99 -2.98 -15.71
N LEU A 282 -42.36 -3.11 -14.44
CA LEU A 282 -43.50 -2.39 -13.83
C LEU A 282 -43.26 -0.88 -13.88
N THR A 283 -42.11 -0.40 -13.42
CA THR A 283 -41.75 1.03 -13.48
C THR A 283 -41.72 1.57 -14.90
N ASN A 284 -41.23 0.79 -15.87
CA ASN A 284 -41.24 1.21 -17.27
C ASN A 284 -42.66 1.28 -17.85
N ARG A 285 -43.54 0.33 -17.52
CA ARG A 285 -44.93 0.35 -17.96
C ARG A 285 -45.69 1.53 -17.35
N ASP A 286 -45.51 1.78 -16.06
CA ASP A 286 -46.17 2.89 -15.38
C ASP A 286 -45.64 4.24 -15.89
N ALA A 287 -44.37 4.33 -16.28
CA ALA A 287 -43.79 5.50 -16.96
C ALA A 287 -44.33 5.69 -18.40
N GLU A 288 -44.60 4.62 -19.13
CA GLU A 288 -45.26 4.68 -20.44
C GLU A 288 -46.74 5.09 -20.31
N GLU A 289 -47.44 4.61 -19.29
CA GLU A 289 -48.82 5.02 -19.00
C GLU A 289 -48.90 6.48 -18.53
N GLY A 290 -47.94 6.93 -17.71
CA GLY A 290 -47.79 8.34 -17.31
C GLY A 290 -47.54 9.28 -18.50
N LYS A 291 -46.75 8.85 -19.49
CA LYS A 291 -46.56 9.61 -20.75
C LYS A 291 -47.82 9.64 -21.62
N LYS A 292 -48.61 8.57 -21.65
CA LYS A 292 -49.91 8.56 -22.35
C LYS A 292 -50.93 9.49 -21.70
N THR A 293 -50.86 9.73 -20.39
CA THR A 293 -51.73 10.71 -19.72
C THR A 293 -51.36 12.18 -19.96
N ASP A 294 -50.08 12.50 -20.23
CA ASP A 294 -49.69 13.85 -20.66
C ASP A 294 -50.04 14.12 -22.13
N ASP A 295 -49.80 13.16 -23.03
CA ASP A 295 -50.19 13.28 -24.46
C ASP A 295 -51.73 13.36 -24.66
N SER A 296 -52.52 12.88 -23.70
CA SER A 296 -53.99 12.97 -23.72
C SER A 296 -54.54 14.22 -23.03
N LYS A 297 -53.74 14.96 -22.25
CA LYS A 297 -54.07 16.32 -21.80
C LYS A 297 -53.87 17.34 -22.92
N ASP A 298 -52.76 17.28 -23.65
CA ASP A 298 -52.50 18.18 -24.79
C ASP A 298 -53.51 18.02 -25.94
N LYS A 299 -54.09 16.83 -26.13
CA LYS A 299 -55.19 16.61 -27.10
C LYS A 299 -56.59 17.01 -26.60
N LYS A 300 -56.80 17.19 -25.30
CA LYS A 300 -58.09 17.64 -24.76
C LYS A 300 -58.23 19.16 -24.79
N ASP A 301 -57.13 19.90 -24.61
CA ASP A 301 -57.16 21.37 -24.67
C ASP A 301 -57.31 21.93 -26.10
N ALA A 302 -57.05 21.13 -27.14
CA ALA A 302 -57.25 21.54 -28.54
C ALA A 302 -58.69 21.31 -29.07
N LYS A 303 -59.50 20.47 -28.41
CA LYS A 303 -60.85 20.13 -28.89
C LYS A 303 -61.97 20.97 -28.26
N ASP A 304 -61.70 21.67 -27.16
CA ASP A 304 -62.69 22.52 -26.46
C ASP A 304 -62.70 23.99 -26.93
N LYS A 305 -61.87 24.35 -27.92
CA LYS A 305 -61.79 25.71 -28.52
C LYS A 305 -62.39 25.83 -29.91
N SER A 306 -62.89 24.77 -30.55
CA SER A 306 -63.37 24.81 -31.94
C SER A 306 -64.89 24.95 -32.14
N ASP A 307 -65.72 24.91 -31.08
CA ASP A 307 -67.19 24.94 -31.20
C ASP A 307 -67.86 26.27 -30.77
N LYS A 308 -67.07 27.34 -30.53
CA LYS A 308 -67.58 28.70 -30.31
C LYS A 308 -66.75 29.71 -31.09
N GLU A 309 -67.13 29.94 -32.34
CA GLU A 309 -67.13 31.24 -33.05
C GLU A 309 -67.12 31.02 -34.56
N GLY A 310 -68.27 30.59 -35.09
CA GLY A 310 -68.66 30.90 -36.46
C GLY A 310 -69.73 31.98 -36.42
N ASP A 311 -69.36 33.23 -36.75
CA ASP A 311 -70.12 34.14 -37.65
C ASP A 311 -69.65 35.61 -37.47
N LYS A 312 -68.72 36.06 -38.33
CA LYS A 312 -68.85 37.23 -39.22
C LYS A 312 -67.52 37.66 -39.85
N ASP A 313 -67.24 37.02 -40.98
CA ASP A 313 -67.10 37.62 -42.31
C ASP A 313 -66.21 38.86 -42.57
N LYS A 314 -65.29 38.65 -43.55
CA LYS A 314 -64.74 39.57 -44.57
C LYS A 314 -63.68 40.62 -44.17
N LYS A 315 -62.44 40.40 -44.64
CA LYS A 315 -61.94 41.01 -45.90
C LYS A 315 -60.49 40.60 -46.27
N LYS A 316 -60.36 40.25 -47.56
CA LYS A 316 -59.25 40.47 -48.51
C LYS A 316 -58.02 39.54 -48.50
N ASP A 317 -57.93 38.82 -49.61
CA ASP A 317 -56.74 38.52 -50.44
C ASP A 317 -55.64 39.58 -50.29
N ASP A 318 -54.34 39.30 -50.39
CA ASP A 318 -53.68 38.62 -51.51
C ASP A 318 -52.15 38.51 -51.22
N LYS A 319 -51.47 37.63 -51.98
CA LYS A 319 -50.05 37.64 -52.36
C LYS A 319 -48.90 37.07 -51.48
N GLU A 320 -48.40 35.93 -52.00
CA GLU A 320 -47.02 35.69 -52.52
C GLU A 320 -45.83 35.75 -51.54
N LYS A 321 -45.19 34.62 -51.21
CA LYS A 321 -44.19 33.80 -51.97
C LYS A 321 -42.76 34.02 -51.42
N LYS A 322 -42.00 32.91 -51.44
CA LYS A 322 -40.52 32.76 -51.29
C LYS A 322 -40.00 32.81 -49.85
N GLU A 323 -39.03 32.00 -49.42
CA GLU A 323 -38.08 31.14 -50.13
C GLU A 323 -37.50 30.12 -49.14
N ASP A 324 -37.15 28.95 -49.69
CA ASP A 324 -36.31 27.93 -49.06
C ASP A 324 -34.93 28.46 -48.65
N GLY A 325 -34.37 27.87 -47.59
CA GLY A 325 -33.03 27.29 -47.71
C GLY A 325 -31.88 27.88 -46.89
N LYS A 326 -31.28 26.96 -46.09
CA LYS A 326 -29.89 26.90 -45.57
C LYS A 326 -29.48 27.92 -44.50
N GLY A 327 -29.14 27.43 -43.29
CA GLY A 327 -27.77 27.04 -42.91
C GLY A 327 -27.28 28.10 -41.90
N ASP A 328 -26.44 27.89 -40.90
CA ASP A 328 -25.42 26.88 -40.64
C ASP A 328 -24.98 27.05 -39.16
N LYS A 329 -24.12 26.13 -38.71
CA LYS A 329 -23.37 26.07 -37.45
C LYS A 329 -22.76 27.41 -36.96
N ALA A 330 -22.60 27.51 -35.63
CA ALA A 330 -21.50 28.24 -34.98
C ALA A 330 -21.01 27.41 -33.79
N LYS A 331 -19.88 26.68 -33.88
CA LYS A 331 -18.46 27.10 -33.78
C LYS A 331 -18.04 27.63 -32.40
N ASP A 332 -17.43 26.74 -31.64
CA ASP A 332 -16.03 26.79 -31.18
C ASP A 332 -15.19 28.00 -31.68
N GLU A 333 -14.63 28.78 -30.76
CA GLU A 333 -13.25 29.33 -30.85
C GLU A 333 -12.77 30.00 -29.54
N LYS A 334 -11.85 29.30 -28.86
CA LYS A 334 -10.52 29.77 -28.39
C LYS A 334 -10.27 31.29 -28.21
N LYS A 335 -9.76 31.66 -27.02
CA LYS A 335 -8.36 32.12 -26.76
C LYS A 335 -8.23 32.85 -25.41
N LYS A 336 -7.32 32.40 -24.54
CA LYS A 336 -6.00 33.02 -24.37
C LYS A 336 -5.03 32.10 -23.64
#